data_AF-K1TS41-F1
#
_entry.id   AF-K1TS41-F1
#
_cell.length_a   1.000
_cell.length_b   1.000
_cell.length_c   1.000
_cell.angle_alpha   90.00
_cell.angle_beta   90.00
_cell.angle_gamma   90.00
#
_symmetry.space_group_name_H-M   'P 1'
#
loop_
_entity.id
_entity.type
_entity.pdbx_description
1 polymer ?
#
loop_
_entity_poly.entity_id
_entity_poly.type
_entity_poly.pdbx_seq_one_letter_code
_entity_poly.pdbx_strand_id
1 'polypeptide(L)'
;MYKKSAVEAVGSYQHFYLLEDYYLWIRMLMAGYEGYNIQEPLLYMRAGTSMYKRRAGRRYAKTQIELFRFMWKQGFINAWQYAESCIIRSSSALSPNWLRKYMYITFLRS
;
A
#
# COMPACT_ATOMS: atom_id res chain seq x y z
N MET A 1 14.57 -6.43 -4.61
CA MET A 1 15.77 -5.97 -3.87
C MET A 1 16.11 -4.56 -4.33
N TYR A 2 16.70 -3.71 -3.48
CA TYR A 2 16.99 -2.32 -3.81
C TYR A 2 18.45 -1.97 -3.54
N LYS A 3 18.98 -0.95 -4.25
CA LYS A 3 20.30 -0.38 -3.96
C LYS A 3 20.18 0.53 -2.73
N LYS A 4 21.03 0.32 -1.72
CA LYS A 4 21.04 1.14 -0.49
C LYS A 4 21.20 2.63 -0.81
N SER A 5 22.12 2.99 -1.69
CA SER A 5 22.37 4.37 -2.10
C SER A 5 21.13 5.06 -2.70
N ALA A 6 20.29 4.33 -3.45
CA ALA A 6 19.05 4.88 -4.00
C ALA A 6 18.01 5.15 -2.91
N VAL A 7 17.94 4.29 -1.89
CA VAL A 7 17.05 4.50 -0.73
C VAL A 7 17.51 5.69 0.12
N GLU A 8 18.81 5.81 0.35
CA GLU A 8 19.38 6.94 1.08
C GLU A 8 19.17 8.27 0.34
N ALA A 9 19.29 8.27 -0.99
CA ALA A 9 19.07 9.46 -1.82
C ALA A 9 17.64 10.02 -1.72
N VAL A 10 16.63 9.18 -1.44
CA VAL A 10 15.24 9.62 -1.25
C VAL A 10 14.83 9.79 0.22
N GLY A 11 15.83 9.86 1.11
CA GLY A 11 15.64 10.12 2.54
C GLY A 11 15.25 8.89 3.37
N SER A 12 15.61 7.69 2.90
CA SER A 12 15.44 6.42 3.62
C SER A 12 13.99 6.13 4.05
N TYR A 13 13.81 5.16 4.94
CA TYR A 13 12.52 4.88 5.57
C TYR A 13 12.07 6.03 6.45
N GLN A 14 10.83 6.46 6.25
CA GLN A 14 10.18 7.52 7.03
C GLN A 14 8.93 6.95 7.71
N HIS A 15 8.61 7.47 8.89
CA HIS A 15 7.44 7.02 9.62
C HIS A 15 6.16 7.31 8.83
N PHE A 16 5.41 6.26 8.53
CA PHE A 16 4.13 6.34 7.84
C PHE A 16 3.31 5.10 8.22
N TYR A 17 2.45 5.24 9.24
CA TYR A 17 1.82 4.13 9.95
C TYR A 17 1.36 2.95 9.04
N LEU A 18 2.08 1.83 9.12
CA LEU A 18 1.82 0.57 8.40
C LEU A 18 1.94 0.64 6.86
N LEU A 19 2.46 1.73 6.31
CA LEU A 19 2.68 1.96 4.87
C LEU A 19 4.07 2.55 4.59
N GLU A 20 5.04 2.31 5.47
CA GLU A 20 6.41 2.83 5.37
C GLU A 20 7.08 2.40 4.06
N ASP A 21 6.96 1.13 3.68
CA ASP A 21 7.46 0.60 2.41
C ASP A 21 6.80 1.30 1.22
N TYR A 22 5.47 1.44 1.24
CA TYR A 22 4.73 2.04 0.12
C TYR A 22 5.13 3.51 -0.07
N TYR A 23 5.27 4.24 1.03
CA TYR A 23 5.71 5.62 1.02
C TYR A 23 7.15 5.75 0.47
N LEU A 24 8.05 4.84 0.84
CA LEU A 24 9.39 4.77 0.27
C LEU A 24 9.36 4.53 -1.25
N TRP A 25 8.64 3.51 -1.71
CA TRP A 25 8.59 3.15 -3.13
C TRP A 25 8.05 4.29 -4.00
N ILE A 26 7.01 4.99 -3.54
CA ILE A 26 6.50 6.16 -4.25
C ILE A 26 7.59 7.23 -4.38
N ARG A 27 8.31 7.56 -3.30
CA ARG A 27 9.39 8.56 -3.38
C ARG A 27 10.51 8.12 -4.34
N MET A 28 10.82 6.83 -4.38
CA MET A 28 11.77 6.29 -5.35
C MET A 28 11.29 6.47 -6.79
N LEU A 29 10.04 6.11 -7.08
CA LEU A 29 9.45 6.27 -8.41
C LEU A 29 9.36 7.75 -8.82
N MET A 30 8.96 8.63 -7.90
CA MET A 30 8.93 10.09 -8.13
C MET A 30 10.32 10.67 -8.40
N ALA A 31 11.37 10.08 -7.82
CA ALA A 31 12.75 10.47 -8.08
C ALA A 31 13.31 9.88 -9.41
N GLY A 32 12.48 9.20 -10.20
CA GLY A 32 12.86 8.64 -11.49
C GLY A 32 13.56 7.27 -11.42
N TYR A 33 13.59 6.63 -10.24
CA TYR A 33 14.09 5.25 -10.16
C TYR A 33 13.08 4.27 -10.74
N GLU A 34 13.57 3.29 -11.48
CA GLU A 34 12.75 2.25 -12.07
C GLU A 34 12.60 1.04 -11.13
N GLY A 35 11.39 0.48 -11.09
CA GLY A 35 11.08 -0.75 -10.36
C GLY A 35 10.72 -1.87 -11.32
N TYR A 36 11.13 -3.10 -10.99
CA TYR A 36 10.77 -4.29 -11.76
C TYR A 36 10.20 -5.37 -10.84
N ASN A 37 9.05 -5.93 -11.23
CA ASN A 37 8.43 -7.05 -10.54
C ASN A 37 8.91 -8.37 -11.17
N ILE A 38 9.61 -9.16 -10.38
CA ILE A 38 10.02 -10.52 -10.76
C ILE A 38 8.75 -11.37 -10.91
N GLN A 39 8.67 -12.12 -12.01
CA GLN A 39 7.48 -12.90 -12.38
C GLN A 39 7.40 -14.26 -11.67
N GLU A 40 8.40 -14.58 -10.84
CA GLU A 40 8.49 -15.82 -10.09
C GLU A 40 8.00 -15.63 -8.64
N PRO A 41 7.23 -16.58 -8.09
CA PRO A 41 6.82 -16.52 -6.69
C PRO A 41 8.00 -16.86 -5.77
N LEU A 42 8.66 -15.83 -5.26
CA LEU A 42 9.84 -15.99 -4.39
C LEU A 42 9.52 -16.14 -2.90
N LEU A 43 8.30 -15.80 -2.47
CA LEU A 43 7.94 -15.72 -1.05
C LEU A 43 6.73 -16.59 -0.71
N TYR A 44 6.93 -17.56 0.17
CA TYR A 44 5.84 -18.29 0.81
C TYR A 44 5.42 -17.60 2.11
N MET A 45 4.47 -16.66 2.00
CA MET A 45 4.00 -15.86 3.14
C MET A 45 2.85 -16.55 3.90
N ARG A 46 2.92 -16.54 5.24
CA ARG A 46 1.81 -16.94 6.10
C ARG A 46 0.79 -15.80 6.24
N ALA A 47 -0.35 -15.91 5.55
CA ALA A 47 -1.49 -15.01 5.71
C ALA A 47 -2.48 -15.56 6.75
N GLY A 48 -2.64 -14.85 7.87
CA GLY A 48 -3.52 -15.24 8.98
C GLY A 48 -4.53 -14.15 9.35
N THR A 49 -5.49 -14.48 10.23
CA THR A 49 -6.53 -13.55 10.71
C THR A 49 -5.95 -12.29 11.38
N SER A 50 -4.79 -12.42 12.03
CA SER A 50 -4.04 -11.31 12.63
C SER A 50 -3.58 -10.27 11.60
N MET A 51 -3.21 -10.71 10.39
CA MET A 51 -2.76 -9.81 9.30
C MET A 51 -3.90 -8.89 8.84
N TYR A 52 -5.11 -9.43 8.70
CA TYR A 52 -6.30 -8.66 8.32
C TYR A 52 -6.70 -7.66 9.40
N LYS A 53 -6.60 -8.02 10.67
CA LYS A 53 -6.92 -7.13 11.79
C LYS A 53 -6.02 -5.89 11.83
N ARG A 54 -4.72 -6.03 11.49
CA ARG A 54 -3.77 -4.90 11.49
C ARG A 54 -4.05 -3.88 10.39
N ARG A 55 -4.59 -4.31 9.25
CA ARG A 55 -4.87 -3.47 8.07
C ARG A 55 -6.36 -3.12 7.97
N ALA A 56 -7.01 -2.97 9.12
CA ALA A 56 -8.41 -2.64 9.23
C ALA A 56 -8.60 -1.44 10.17
N GLY A 57 -9.72 -0.75 10.01
CA GLY A 57 -10.17 0.31 10.90
C GLY A 57 -9.84 1.72 10.42
N ARG A 58 -10.42 2.69 11.13
CA ARG A 58 -10.42 4.11 10.77
C ARG A 58 -9.01 4.71 10.74
N ARG A 59 -8.13 4.31 11.65
CA ARG A 59 -6.74 4.80 11.69
C ARG A 59 -5.98 4.43 10.42
N TYR A 60 -6.11 3.18 9.97
CA TYR A 60 -5.46 2.70 8.76
C TYR A 60 -6.06 3.36 7.49
N ALA A 61 -7.39 3.52 7.43
CA ALA A 61 -8.04 4.24 6.34
C ALA A 61 -7.55 5.70 6.25
N LYS A 62 -7.44 6.40 7.39
CA LYS A 62 -6.90 7.77 7.44
C LYS A 62 -5.49 7.83 6.87
N THR A 63 -4.62 6.91 7.26
CA THR A 63 -3.24 6.85 6.78
C THR A 63 -3.17 6.59 5.27
N GLN A 64 -4.06 5.75 4.71
CA GLN A 64 -4.15 5.57 3.26
C GLN A 64 -4.59 6.85 2.53
N ILE A 65 -5.56 7.59 3.08
CA ILE A 65 -5.99 8.87 2.50
C ILE A 65 -4.84 9.88 2.53
N GLU A 66 -4.09 9.96 3.64
CA GLU A 66 -2.90 10.82 3.75
C GLU A 66 -1.85 10.49 2.67
N LEU A 67 -1.67 9.21 2.38
CA LEU A 67 -0.74 8.74 1.34
C LEU A 67 -1.20 9.15 -0.06
N PHE A 68 -2.47 8.94 -0.39
CA PHE A 68 -3.00 9.37 -1.69
C PHE A 68 -3.00 10.89 -1.82
N ARG A 69 -3.24 11.61 -0.72
CA ARG A 69 -3.15 13.07 -0.70
C ARG A 69 -1.71 13.53 -0.96
N PHE A 70 -0.72 12.84 -0.42
CA PHE A 70 0.69 13.07 -0.74
C PHE A 70 0.95 12.84 -2.24
N MET A 71 0.52 11.70 -2.79
CA MET A 71 0.70 11.39 -4.22
C MET A 71 0.07 12.44 -5.14
N TRP A 72 -1.16 12.87 -4.82
CA TRP A 72 -1.88 13.89 -5.59
C TRP A 72 -1.18 15.25 -5.52
N LYS A 73 -0.75 15.68 -4.33
CA LYS A 73 -0.03 16.95 -4.16
C LYS A 73 1.31 16.99 -4.89
N GLN A 74 1.97 15.84 -5.04
CA GLN A 74 3.22 15.71 -5.79
C GLN A 74 2.99 15.52 -7.29
N GLY A 75 1.74 15.52 -7.76
CA GLY A 75 1.40 15.36 -9.18
C GLY A 75 1.59 13.94 -9.72
N PHE A 76 1.82 12.94 -8.85
CA PHE A 76 2.02 11.55 -9.25
C PHE A 76 0.72 10.84 -9.64
N ILE A 77 -0.41 11.29 -9.09
CA ILE A 77 -1.75 10.87 -9.50
C ILE A 77 -2.63 12.09 -9.76
N ASN A 78 -3.63 11.92 -10.61
CA ASN A 78 -4.63 12.95 -10.86
C ASN A 78 -5.72 12.95 -9.77
N ALA A 79 -6.57 13.99 -9.77
CA ALA A 79 -7.63 14.16 -8.76
C ALA A 79 -8.68 13.04 -8.80
N TRP A 80 -8.95 12.49 -9.99
CA TRP A 80 -9.89 11.37 -10.16
C TRP A 80 -9.35 10.08 -9.53
N GLN A 81 -8.10 9.72 -9.85
CA GLN A 81 -7.39 8.58 -9.27
C GLN A 81 -7.29 8.70 -7.74
N TYR A 82 -7.06 9.92 -7.23
CA TYR A 82 -7.09 10.19 -5.80
C TYR A 82 -8.46 9.86 -5.18
N ALA A 83 -9.55 10.36 -5.76
CA ALA A 83 -10.90 10.13 -5.26
C ALA A 83 -11.28 8.64 -5.31
N GLU A 84 -11.04 7.99 -6.46
CA GLU A 84 -11.29 6.56 -6.66
C GLU A 84 -10.50 5.71 -5.65
N SER A 85 -9.19 5.97 -5.53
CA SER A 85 -8.33 5.23 -4.59
C SER A 85 -8.79 5.41 -3.15
N CYS A 86 -9.18 6.63 -2.75
CA CYS A 86 -9.72 6.88 -1.41
C CYS A 86 -11.00 6.08 -1.16
N ILE A 87 -11.93 6.03 -2.11
CA ILE A 87 -13.22 5.32 -1.97
C ILE A 87 -12.98 3.82 -1.84
N ILE A 88 -12.24 3.22 -2.78
CA ILE A 88 -12.00 1.77 -2.82
C ILE A 88 -11.23 1.32 -1.57
N ARG A 89 -10.18 2.06 -1.20
CA ARG A 89 -9.29 1.67 -0.12
C ARG A 89 -9.90 1.91 1.26
N SER A 90 -10.66 3.00 1.44
CA SER A 90 -11.40 3.25 2.69
C SER A 90 -12.51 2.23 2.89
N SER A 91 -13.27 1.90 1.83
CA SER A 91 -14.28 0.84 1.86
C SER A 91 -13.64 -0.50 2.24
N SER A 92 -12.51 -0.84 1.61
CA SER A 92 -11.77 -2.04 1.92
C SER A 92 -11.23 -2.05 3.34
N ALA A 93 -10.76 -0.93 3.91
CA ALA A 93 -10.21 -0.82 5.27
C ALA A 93 -11.28 -0.76 6.38
N LEU A 94 -12.49 -0.30 6.06
CA LEU A 94 -13.63 -0.29 6.98
C LEU A 94 -14.50 -1.54 6.91
N SER A 95 -14.36 -2.33 5.84
CA SER A 95 -15.09 -3.59 5.65
C SER A 95 -14.94 -4.54 6.87
N PRO A 96 -16.01 -5.24 7.26
CA PRO A 96 -15.93 -6.26 8.30
C PRO A 96 -14.95 -7.39 7.94
N ASN A 97 -14.24 -7.91 8.93
CA ASN A 97 -13.25 -8.99 8.70
C ASN A 97 -13.88 -10.28 8.13
N TRP A 98 -15.15 -10.54 8.39
CA TRP A 98 -15.86 -11.69 7.82
C TRP A 98 -15.99 -11.57 6.30
N LEU A 99 -16.26 -10.38 5.78
CA LEU A 99 -16.40 -10.12 4.35
C LEU A 99 -15.04 -10.26 3.65
N ARG A 100 -13.96 -9.73 4.23
CA ARG A 100 -12.60 -9.92 3.70
C ARG A 100 -12.20 -11.39 3.67
N LYS A 101 -12.52 -12.15 4.73
CA LYS A 101 -12.24 -13.59 4.81
C LYS A 101 -13.02 -14.36 3.74
N TYR A 102 -14.30 -14.02 3.54
CA TYR A 102 -15.14 -14.62 2.51
C TYR A 102 -14.56 -14.38 1.11
N MET A 103 -14.27 -13.12 0.76
CA MET A 103 -13.66 -12.76 -0.53
C MET A 103 -12.34 -13.50 -0.79
N TYR A 104 -11.51 -13.63 0.25
CA TYR A 104 -10.23 -14.34 0.12
C TYR A 104 -10.41 -15.84 -0.14
N ILE A 105 -11.35 -16.50 0.57
CA ILE A 105 -11.56 -17.95 0.41
C ILE A 105 -12.24 -18.25 -0.94
N THR A 106 -13.20 -17.43 -1.37
CA THR A 106 -14.03 -17.71 -2.54
C THR A 106 -13.35 -17.38 -3.86
N PHE A 107 -12.56 -16.29 -3.94
CA PHE A 107 -12.02 -15.79 -5.21
C PHE A 107 -10.50 -15.85 -5.34
N LEU A 108 -9.75 -15.85 -4.22
CA LEU A 108 -8.28 -15.74 -4.24
C LEU A 108 -7.56 -17.05 -3.87
N ARG A 109 -8.30 -18.07 -3.41
CA ARG A 109 -7.75 -19.37 -3.03
C ARG A 109 -8.23 -20.52 -3.94
N SER A 110 -8.99 -20.21 -5.00
CA SER A 110 -9.37 -21.16 -6.06
C SER A 110 -8.18 -21.52 -6.93
#